data_AF-A0A3M1CH41-F1
#
_entry.id   AF-A0A3M1CH41-F1
#
_cell.length_a   1.000
_cell.length_b   1.000
_cell.length_c   1.000
_cell.angle_alpha   90.00
_cell.angle_beta   90.00
_cell.angle_gamma   90.00
#
_symmetry.space_group_name_H-M   'P 1'
#
loop_
_entity.id
_entity.type
_entity.pdbx_description
1 polymer ?
#
loop_
_entity_poly.entity_id
_entity_poly.type
_entity_poly.pdbx_seq_one_letter_code
_entity_poly.pdbx_strand_id
1 'polypeptide(L)' 'KNYLRVAAITDPADYQQVVKKLRSSGGRLDLKTRFELAKKAFAHTAAYDTAIAGYLQGRSASEMESCYEKQVPREE' A
#
# COMPACT_ATOMS: atom_id res chain seq x y z
N LYS A 1 5.44 -7.80 6.58
CA LYS A 1 5.98 -9.18 6.66
C LYS A 1 7.34 -9.25 7.37
N ASN A 2 8.39 -8.56 6.91
CA ASN A 2 9.74 -8.63 7.51
C ASN A 2 10.02 -7.60 8.64
N TYR A 3 9.05 -7.36 9.54
CA TYR A 3 9.16 -6.30 10.56
C TYR A 3 10.17 -6.62 11.67
N LEU A 4 10.67 -7.86 11.73
CA LEU A 4 11.75 -8.23 12.64
C LEU A 4 13.06 -7.48 12.31
N ARG A 5 13.25 -7.06 11.05
CA ARG A 5 14.46 -6.41 10.56
C ARG A 5 14.21 -5.07 9.85
N VAL A 6 13.06 -4.89 9.20
CA VAL A 6 12.75 -3.73 8.35
C VAL A 6 11.62 -2.90 8.95
N ALA A 7 11.74 -1.57 8.86
CA ALA A 7 10.69 -0.62 9.24
C ALA A 7 10.11 0.02 7.98
N ALA A 8 8.87 -0.30 7.63
CA ALA A 8 8.18 0.30 6.49
C ALA A 8 7.37 1.52 6.96
N ILE A 9 7.58 2.69 6.35
CA ILE A 9 6.85 3.92 6.69
C ILE A 9 5.95 4.29 5.52
N THR A 10 4.66 4.44 5.77
CA THR A 10 3.64 4.77 4.76
C THR A 10 2.96 6.12 5.00
N ASP A 11 3.28 6.78 6.12
CA ASP A 11 2.70 8.06 6.54
C ASP A 11 3.82 9.07 6.83
N PRO A 12 3.89 10.22 6.13
CA PRO A 12 4.89 11.25 6.38
C PRO A 12 4.89 11.79 7.82
N ALA A 13 3.76 11.73 8.52
CA ALA A 13 3.68 12.17 9.92
C ALA A 13 4.59 11.36 10.85
N ASP A 14 4.94 10.11 10.48
CA ASP A 14 5.80 9.26 11.29
C ASP A 14 7.29 9.61 11.18
N TYR A 15 7.71 10.40 10.18
CA TYR A 15 9.13 10.66 9.89
C TYR A 15 9.85 11.30 11.07
N GLN A 16 9.28 12.35 11.67
CA GLN A 16 9.92 13.05 12.77
C GLN A 16 10.16 12.12 13.97
N GLN A 17 9.16 11.30 14.31
CA GLN A 17 9.26 10.36 15.43
C GLN A 17 10.30 9.26 15.15
N VAL A 18 10.31 8.72 13.94
CA VAL A 18 11.27 7.67 13.54
C VAL A 18 12.69 8.21 13.55
N VAL A 19 12.93 9.39 12.98
CA VAL A 19 14.25 10.05 13.01
C VAL A 19 14.70 10.31 14.44
N LYS A 20 13.81 10.82 15.32
CA LYS A 20 14.12 11.04 16.73
C LYS A 20 14.54 9.73 17.42
N LYS A 21 13.78 8.65 17.20
CA LYS A 21 14.10 7.33 17.75
C LYS A 21 15.47 6.87 17.29
N LEU A 22 15.72 6.85 15.98
CA LEU A 22 17.01 6.45 15.40
C LEU A 22 18.18 7.26 15.99
N ARG A 23 18.06 8.58 16.13
CA ARG A 23 19.11 9.41 16.73
C ARG A 23 19.38 9.04 18.19
N SER A 24 18.32 8.78 18.96
CA SER A 24 18.43 8.44 20.40
C SER A 24 18.94 7.03 20.69
N SER A 25 18.93 6.13 19.69
CA SER A 25 19.17 4.69 19.87
C SER A 25 20.34 4.14 19.04
N GLY A 26 21.28 5.02 18.65
CA GLY A 26 22.44 4.62 17.85
C GLY A 26 22.06 4.04 16.48
N GLY A 27 21.01 4.58 15.86
CA GLY A 27 20.54 4.18 14.54
C GLY A 27 19.64 2.93 14.52
N ARG A 28 19.10 2.49 15.66
CA ARG A 28 18.31 1.25 15.75
C ARG A 28 16.86 1.50 16.16
N LEU A 29 15.90 0.89 15.49
CA LEU A 29 14.53 0.87 16.01
C LEU A 29 14.35 -0.36 16.92
N ASP A 30 13.51 -0.24 17.94
CA ASP A 30 13.09 -1.39 18.72
C ASP A 30 12.06 -2.24 17.95
N LEU A 31 11.82 -3.46 18.42
CA LEU A 31 10.85 -4.36 17.79
C LEU A 31 9.44 -3.77 17.82
N LYS A 32 9.05 -3.12 18.93
CA LYS A 32 7.75 -2.49 19.10
C LYS A 32 7.47 -1.46 18.02
N THR A 33 8.40 -0.55 17.76
CA THR A 33 8.25 0.47 16.71
C THR A 33 8.12 -0.16 15.33
N ARG A 34 8.94 -1.16 14.99
CA ARG A 34 8.81 -1.83 13.69
C ARG A 34 7.48 -2.57 13.55
N PHE A 35 6.98 -3.18 14.62
CA PHE A 35 5.70 -3.86 14.61
C PHE A 35 4.53 -2.89 14.40
N GLU A 36 4.52 -1.74 15.07
CA GLU A 36 3.49 -0.70 14.85
C GLU A 36 3.53 -0.12 13.44
N LEU A 37 4.74 0.13 12.92
CA LEU A 37 4.92 0.56 11.52
C LEU A 37 4.41 -0.50 10.53
N ALA A 38 4.62 -1.79 10.82
CA ALA A 38 4.09 -2.87 9.99
C ALA A 38 2.56 -2.94 10.01
N LYS A 39 1.93 -2.73 11.18
CA LYS A 39 0.46 -2.64 11.29
C LYS A 39 -0.08 -1.51 10.43
N LYS A 40 0.54 -0.31 10.50
CA LYS A 40 0.18 0.82 9.65
C LYS A 40 0.32 0.51 8.16
N ALA A 41 1.43 -0.11 7.75
CA ALA A 41 1.66 -0.46 6.35
C ALA A 41 0.60 -1.43 5.81
N PHE A 42 0.24 -2.47 6.57
CA PHE A 42 -0.81 -3.41 6.16
C PHE A 42 -2.20 -2.78 6.16
N ALA A 43 -2.50 -1.89 7.10
CA ALA A 43 -3.75 -1.14 7.10
C ALA A 43 -3.85 -0.22 5.88
N HIS A 44 -2.75 0.43 5.48
CA HIS A 44 -2.70 1.28 4.29
C HIS A 44 -2.99 0.50 3.00
N THR A 45 -2.38 -0.68 2.83
CA THR A 45 -2.66 -1.53 1.66
C THR A 45 -4.09 -2.07 1.68
N ALA A 46 -4.61 -2.46 2.85
CA ALA A 46 -5.99 -2.93 2.97
C ALA A 46 -7.00 -1.82 2.61
N ALA A 47 -6.75 -0.58 3.02
CA ALA A 47 -7.57 0.56 2.64
C ALA A 47 -7.54 0.81 1.13
N TYR A 48 -6.37 0.69 0.51
CA TYR A 48 -6.22 0.81 -0.94
C TYR A 48 -7.00 -0.29 -1.70
N ASP A 49 -6.86 -1.55 -1.30
CA ASP A 49 -7.62 -2.66 -1.89
C ASP A 49 -9.12 -2.50 -1.70
N THR A 50 -9.55 -1.99 -0.54
CA THR A 50 -10.96 -1.67 -0.27
C THR A 50 -11.49 -0.60 -1.23
N ALA A 51 -10.70 0.45 -1.48
CA ALA A 51 -11.07 1.50 -2.43
C ALA A 51 -11.18 0.96 -3.87
N ILE A 52 -10.26 0.09 -4.29
CA ILE A 52 -10.34 -0.59 -5.59
C ILE A 52 -11.62 -1.43 -5.68
N ALA A 53 -11.90 -2.25 -4.67
CA ALA A 53 -13.09 -3.10 -4.65
C ALA A 53 -14.38 -2.26 -4.74
N GLY A 54 -14.46 -1.16 -3.98
CA GLY A 54 -15.60 -0.23 -4.04
C GLY A 54 -15.75 0.42 -5.40
N TYR A 55 -14.65 0.82 -6.04
CA TYR A 55 -14.67 1.35 -7.41
C TYR A 55 -15.22 0.32 -8.40
N LEU A 56 -14.73 -0.92 -8.36
CA LEU A 56 -15.12 -1.98 -9.29
C LEU A 56 -16.59 -2.42 -9.11
N GLN A 57 -17.10 -2.45 -7.87
CA GLN A 57 -18.51 -2.76 -7.61
C GLN A 57 -19.48 -1.78 -8.29
N GLY A 58 -19.06 -0.53 -8.47
CA GLY A 58 -19.85 0.52 -9.12
C GLY A 58 -19.74 0.54 -10.65
N ARG A 59 -19.10 -0.44 -11.29
CA ARG A 59 -18.92 -0.50 -12.75
C ARG A 59 -19.63 -1.70 -13.34
N SER A 60 -20.24 -1.50 -14.51
CA SER A 60 -20.83 -2.60 -15.27
C SER A 60 -19.78 -3.27 -16.17
N ALA A 61 -20.05 -4.53 -16.53
CA ALA A 61 -19.23 -5.23 -17.53
C ALA A 61 -19.24 -4.50 -18.88
N SER A 62 -20.38 -3.91 -19.29
CA SER A 62 -20.50 -3.19 -20.56
C SER A 62 -19.67 -1.91 -20.60
N GLU A 63 -19.59 -1.16 -19.50
CA GLU A 63 -18.72 0.01 -19.38
C GLU A 63 -17.24 -0.39 -19.56
N MET A 64 -16.83 -1.47 -18.89
CA MET A 64 -15.45 -1.97 -18.99
C MET A 64 -15.12 -2.55 -20.37
N GLU A 65 -16.08 -3.22 -21.02
CA GLU A 65 -15.96 -3.72 -22.39
C GLU A 65 -15.75 -2.58 -23.39
N SER A 66 -16.43 -1.43 -23.20
CA SER A 66 -16.26 -0.26 -24.07
C SER A 66 -14.85 0.33 -24.02
N CYS A 67 -14.14 0.14 -22.90
CA CYS A 67 -12.75 0.57 -22.72
C CYS A 67 -11.73 -0.45 -23.25
N TYR A 68 -12.16 -1.60 -23.75
CA TYR A 68 -11.29 -2.65 -24.29
C TYR A 68 -11.57 -2.85 -25.78
N GLU A 69 -10.79 -2.17 -26.64
CA GLU A 69 -10.82 -2.43 -28.08
C GLU A 69 -10.36 -3.87 -28.35
N LYS A 70 -11.29 -4.75 -28.73
CA LYS A 70 -10.94 -6.05 -29.30
C LYS A 70 -10.26 -5.77 -30.65
N GLN A 71 -8.99 -6.13 -30.78
CA GLN A 71 -8.34 -6.20 -32.09
C GLN A 71 -9.16 -7.13 -32.99
N VAL A 72 -9.85 -6.57 -33.98
CA VAL A 72 -10.55 -7.34 -35.01
C VAL A 72 -9.47 -7.93 -35.94
N PRO A 73 -9.40 -9.27 -36.12
CA PRO A 73 -8.50 -9.86 -37.10
C PRO A 73 -8.81 -9.29 -38.48
N ARG A 74 -7.78 -8.86 -39.21
CA ARG A 74 -7.92 -8.34 -40.57
C ARG A 74 -8.28 -9.52 -41.48
N GLU A 75 -9.50 -9.55 -42.02
CA GLU A 75 -9.89 -10.57 -43.02
C GLU A 75 -9.02 -10.41 -44.29
N GLU A 76 -8.45 -11.53 -44.77
CA GLU A 76 -7.67 -11.64 -46.00
C GLU A 76 -8.56 -11.75 -47.24
#